data_AF-A0A914CM93-F1
#
_entry.id   AF-A0A914CM93-F1
#
_cell.length_a   1.000
_cell.length_b   1.000
_cell.length_c   1.000
_cell.angle_alpha   90.00
_cell.angle_beta   90.00
_cell.angle_gamma   90.00
#
_symmetry.space_group_name_H-M   'P 1'
#
loop_
_entity.id
_entity.type
_entity.pdbx_description
1 polymer ?
#
loop_
_entity_poly.entity_id
_entity_poly.type
_entity_poly.pdbx_seq_one_letter_code
_entity_poly.pdbx_strand_id
1 'polypeptide(L)'
;MPVGPGTWPAWWTTNTPWPDMGEIDIIEGIGGNTWNTITLHTRDGCHMRDKDAIYFTGTWAKGDNGAVNATNCYINAPSNFYFEIMTIRESKKSRNWGKNLETLEESEN
;
A
#
# COMPACT_ATOMS: atom_id res chain seq x y z
N MET A 1 5.54 -11.53 7.03
CA MET A 1 4.10 -11.73 7.32
C MET A 1 3.76 -13.20 7.14
N PRO A 2 2.69 -13.72 7.78
CA PRO A 2 2.13 -15.04 7.45
C PRO A 2 2.00 -15.24 5.94
N VAL A 3 2.32 -16.44 5.43
CA VAL A 3 2.26 -16.74 4.00
C VAL A 3 1.63 -18.12 3.78
N GLY A 4 0.84 -18.25 2.73
CA GLY A 4 0.26 -19.53 2.32
C GLY A 4 -1.06 -19.34 1.56
N PRO A 5 -1.55 -20.36 0.83
CA PRO A 5 -2.87 -20.29 0.20
C PRO A 5 -3.95 -19.96 1.23
N GLY A 6 -4.80 -18.97 0.91
CA GLY A 6 -5.90 -18.55 1.77
C GLY A 6 -5.52 -17.64 2.94
N THR A 7 -4.23 -17.33 3.17
CA THR A 7 -3.85 -16.35 4.20
C THR A 7 -4.04 -14.92 3.69
N TRP A 8 -4.50 -14.01 4.54
CA TRP A 8 -4.56 -12.58 4.26
C TRP A 8 -4.11 -11.80 5.50
N PRO A 9 -2.79 -11.73 5.79
CA PRO A 9 -2.29 -10.93 6.88
C PRO A 9 -2.44 -9.42 6.61
N ALA A 10 -2.81 -8.69 7.65
CA ALA A 10 -2.84 -7.24 7.66
C ALA A 10 -2.30 -6.67 8.99
N TRP A 11 -1.63 -5.52 8.92
CA TRP A 11 -1.34 -4.62 10.03
C TRP A 11 -1.77 -3.21 9.64
N TRP A 12 -2.75 -2.70 10.37
CA TRP A 12 -3.55 -1.55 9.97
C TRP A 12 -3.99 -0.74 11.18
N THR A 13 -4.43 0.49 10.92
CA THR A 13 -5.04 1.37 11.92
C THR A 13 -6.38 1.86 11.42
N THR A 14 -7.32 2.07 12.34
CA THR A 14 -8.64 2.61 12.02
C THR A 14 -9.19 3.42 13.19
N ASN A 15 -10.29 4.12 12.94
CA ASN A 15 -11.04 4.81 13.98
C ASN A 15 -12.56 4.71 13.73
N THR A 16 -13.36 4.96 14.78
CA THR A 16 -14.82 4.84 14.76
C THR A 16 -15.49 6.20 14.56
N PRO A 17 -16.54 6.32 13.72
CA PRO A 17 -17.14 5.27 12.90
C PRO A 17 -16.34 4.98 11.63
N TRP A 18 -16.14 3.69 11.33
CA TRP A 18 -15.59 3.26 10.06
C TRP A 18 -16.70 3.15 9.00
N PRO A 19 -16.49 3.55 7.74
CA PRO A 19 -15.24 4.06 7.14
C PRO A 19 -15.07 5.59 7.23
N ASP A 20 -15.97 6.30 7.91
CA ASP A 20 -16.00 7.77 7.91
C ASP A 20 -14.77 8.40 8.55
N MET A 21 -14.22 7.75 9.57
CA MET A 21 -12.96 8.14 10.23
C MET A 21 -11.72 7.50 9.62
N GLY A 22 -11.92 6.66 8.60
CA GLY A 22 -10.87 6.08 7.77
C GLY A 22 -10.12 4.88 8.37
N GLU A 23 -9.27 4.32 7.53
CA GLU A 23 -8.35 3.23 7.83
C GLU A 23 -7.09 3.33 6.96
N ILE A 24 -5.98 2.89 7.53
CA ILE A 24 -4.65 2.86 6.90
C ILE A 24 -4.08 1.45 7.05
N ASP A 25 -3.94 0.75 5.94
CA ASP A 25 -3.26 -0.54 5.87
C ASP A 25 -1.79 -0.31 5.59
N ILE A 26 -0.95 -0.57 6.60
CA ILE A 26 0.49 -0.33 6.53
C ILE A 26 1.19 -1.56 5.96
N ILE A 27 0.74 -2.75 6.36
CA ILE A 27 1.21 -4.02 5.81
C ILE A 27 0.00 -4.85 5.45
N GLU A 28 -0.16 -5.19 4.17
CA GLU A 28 -1.21 -6.08 3.69
C GLU A 28 -0.68 -6.98 2.58
N GLY A 29 -1.09 -8.24 2.59
CA GLY A 29 -0.89 -9.09 1.43
C GLY A 29 -1.76 -10.32 1.45
N ILE A 30 -2.02 -10.85 0.26
CA ILE A 30 -2.90 -12.00 0.08
C ILE A 30 -2.06 -13.20 -0.37
N GLY A 31 -2.30 -14.34 0.24
CA GLY A 31 -1.70 -15.61 -0.09
C GLY A 31 -0.17 -15.63 0.07
N GLY A 32 0.51 -15.81 -1.06
CA GLY A 32 1.96 -15.83 -1.18
C GLY A 32 2.56 -14.57 -1.84
N ASN A 33 1.81 -13.46 -1.88
CA ASN A 33 2.30 -12.22 -2.48
C ASN A 33 3.67 -11.83 -1.90
N THR A 34 4.59 -11.45 -2.79
CA THR A 34 5.98 -11.14 -2.42
C THR A 34 6.25 -9.64 -2.29
N TRP A 35 5.20 -8.83 -2.48
CA TRP A 35 5.15 -7.39 -2.29
C TRP A 35 4.18 -7.04 -1.16
N ASN A 36 4.38 -5.87 -0.58
CA ASN A 36 3.42 -5.27 0.33
C ASN A 36 2.40 -4.44 -0.45
N THR A 37 1.16 -4.44 -0.01
CA THR A 37 0.09 -3.53 -0.43
C THR A 37 -0.12 -2.53 0.70
N ILE A 38 -0.05 -1.24 0.40
CA ILE A 38 -0.38 -0.14 1.33
C ILE A 38 -1.66 0.50 0.83
N THR A 39 -2.68 0.57 1.70
CA THR A 39 -4.03 0.99 1.33
C THR A 39 -4.59 2.08 2.26
N LEU A 40 -5.44 2.96 1.70
CA LEU A 40 -6.27 3.90 2.45
C LEU A 40 -7.74 3.63 2.17
N HIS A 41 -8.54 3.51 3.22
CA HIS A 41 -9.99 3.39 3.15
C HIS A 41 -10.63 4.62 3.79
N THR A 42 -11.48 5.35 3.06
CA THR A 42 -12.17 6.53 3.58
C THR A 42 -13.61 6.62 3.10
N ARG A 43 -14.37 7.57 3.64
CA ARG A 43 -15.56 8.12 2.98
C ARG A 43 -15.23 8.81 1.65
N ASP A 44 -16.25 9.21 0.91
CA ASP A 44 -16.08 9.90 -0.38
C ASP A 44 -15.29 11.21 -0.25
N GLY A 45 -14.57 11.57 -1.31
CA GLY A 45 -13.83 12.83 -1.44
C GLY A 45 -12.32 12.77 -1.23
N CYS A 46 -11.72 11.60 -1.03
CA CYS A 46 -10.26 11.47 -1.05
C CYS A 46 -9.77 10.81 -2.36
N HIS A 47 -8.80 11.49 -2.99
CA HIS A 47 -8.19 11.06 -4.24
C HIS A 47 -6.71 11.43 -4.24
N MET A 48 -5.88 10.52 -4.75
CA MET A 48 -4.44 10.67 -4.86
C MET A 48 -3.98 10.79 -6.31
N ARG A 49 -4.91 11.12 -7.22
CA ARG A 49 -4.65 11.24 -8.68
C ARG A 49 -3.51 12.19 -9.01
N ASP A 50 -3.35 13.25 -8.21
CA ASP A 50 -2.36 14.31 -8.43
C ASP A 50 -1.10 14.15 -7.57
N LYS A 51 -0.94 13.00 -6.90
CA LYS A 51 0.24 12.72 -6.09
C LYS A 51 1.29 11.99 -6.91
N ASP A 52 2.45 12.60 -7.00
CA ASP A 52 3.60 12.07 -7.73
C ASP A 52 4.19 10.86 -7.00
N ALA A 53 4.64 9.89 -7.78
CA ALA A 53 5.36 8.72 -7.30
C ALA A 53 6.68 9.06 -6.60
N ILE A 54 7.23 10.28 -6.74
CA ILE A 54 8.42 10.69 -5.98
C ILE A 54 8.24 10.62 -4.45
N TYR A 55 6.99 10.66 -3.96
CA TYR A 55 6.70 10.63 -2.53
C TYR A 55 6.70 9.22 -1.92
N PHE A 56 6.86 8.17 -2.73
CA PHE A 56 6.89 6.79 -2.26
C PHE A 56 7.77 5.90 -3.14
N THR A 57 8.28 4.80 -2.59
CA THR A 57 9.20 3.90 -3.29
C THR A 57 8.51 2.80 -4.09
N GLY A 58 7.20 2.62 -3.88
CA GLY A 58 6.38 1.65 -4.59
C GLY A 58 5.83 2.14 -5.92
N THR A 59 4.89 1.37 -6.47
CA THR A 59 4.13 1.72 -7.67
C THR A 59 2.65 1.72 -7.36
N TRP A 60 1.89 2.63 -7.96
CA TRP A 60 0.43 2.55 -7.95
C TRP A 60 -0.04 1.18 -8.45
N ALA A 61 -0.89 0.51 -7.69
CA ALA A 61 -1.63 -0.62 -8.20
C ALA A 61 -2.60 -0.15 -9.29
N LYS A 62 -3.02 -1.11 -10.10
CA LYS A 62 -4.04 -0.88 -11.12
C LYS A 62 -5.41 -1.25 -10.56
N GLY A 63 -6.34 -0.30 -10.63
CA GLY A 63 -7.77 -0.55 -10.50
C GLY A 63 -8.32 -1.18 -11.78
N ASP A 64 -9.64 -1.11 -11.97
CA ASP A 64 -10.43 -1.58 -13.13
C ASP A 64 -9.68 -2.30 -14.24
N ASN A 65 -9.71 -3.64 -14.24
CA ASN A 65 -9.13 -4.50 -15.30
C ASN A 65 -7.69 -4.12 -15.73
N GLY A 66 -6.92 -3.44 -14.87
CA GLY A 66 -5.57 -2.98 -15.20
C GLY A 66 -5.47 -1.59 -15.84
N ALA A 67 -6.59 -0.92 -16.15
CA ALA A 67 -6.64 0.24 -17.04
C ALA A 67 -6.21 1.56 -16.38
N VAL A 68 -6.51 1.76 -15.10
CA VAL A 68 -6.25 3.01 -14.37
C VAL A 68 -5.53 2.74 -13.05
N ASN A 69 -4.79 3.72 -12.54
CA ASN A 69 -4.20 3.61 -11.20
C ASN A 69 -5.29 3.69 -10.13
N ALA A 70 -5.26 2.78 -9.16
CA ALA A 70 -6.15 2.81 -7.99
C ALA A 70 -5.72 3.98 -7.08
N THR A 71 -6.30 5.15 -7.34
CA THR A 71 -5.98 6.42 -6.65
C THR A 71 -7.15 6.99 -5.87
N ASN A 72 -8.33 6.40 -6.02
CA ASN A 72 -9.49 6.75 -5.22
C ASN A 72 -9.44 5.93 -3.91
N CYS A 73 -9.57 6.58 -2.76
CA CYS A 73 -9.52 5.92 -1.46
C CYS A 73 -10.93 5.70 -0.88
N TYR A 74 -11.99 6.11 -1.61
CA TYR A 74 -13.37 5.90 -1.19
C TYR A 74 -13.75 4.41 -1.25
N ILE A 75 -14.36 3.91 -0.17
CA ILE A 75 -14.74 2.50 -0.08
C ILE A 75 -15.73 2.01 -1.16
N ASN A 76 -16.58 2.90 -1.68
CA ASN A 76 -17.52 2.57 -2.76
C ASN A 76 -17.13 3.22 -4.09
N ALA A 77 -15.83 3.44 -4.30
CA ALA A 77 -15.33 3.97 -5.56
C ALA A 77 -15.73 3.03 -6.72
N PRO A 78 -16.35 3.56 -7.80
CA PRO A 78 -16.87 2.74 -8.89
C PRO A 78 -15.80 2.02 -9.72
N SER A 79 -14.53 2.40 -9.55
CA SER A 79 -13.39 1.96 -10.37
C SER A 79 -12.24 1.28 -9.60
N ASN A 80 -12.50 0.90 -8.35
CA ASN A 80 -11.56 0.14 -7.52
C ASN A 80 -12.19 -1.21 -7.19
N PHE A 81 -11.41 -2.29 -7.28
CA PHE A 81 -11.90 -3.60 -6.87
C PHE A 81 -12.27 -3.57 -5.38
N TYR A 82 -13.33 -4.30 -5.02
CA TYR A 82 -13.86 -4.43 -3.65
C TYR A 82 -12.85 -4.85 -2.57
N PHE A 83 -11.64 -5.26 -2.97
CA PHE A 83 -10.55 -5.70 -2.09
C PHE A 83 -9.27 -4.85 -2.20
N GLU A 84 -9.23 -3.86 -3.10
CA GLU A 84 -8.06 -2.99 -3.29
C GLU A 84 -8.55 -1.55 -3.50
N ILE A 85 -8.73 -0.84 -2.40
CA ILE A 85 -8.89 0.61 -2.42
C ILE A 85 -7.46 1.20 -2.40
N MET A 86 -7.26 2.43 -2.89
CA MET A 86 -5.94 3.03 -3.21
C MET A 86 -4.70 2.21 -2.79
N THR A 87 -4.06 1.48 -3.71
CA THR A 87 -2.93 0.62 -3.34
C THR A 87 -1.59 1.13 -3.88
N ILE A 88 -0.56 1.13 -3.02
CA ILE A 88 0.84 1.23 -3.42
C ILE A 88 1.49 -0.15 -3.21
N ARG A 89 2.10 -0.69 -4.28
CA ARG A 89 2.84 -1.95 -4.24
C ARG A 89 4.31 -1.67 -4.08
N GLU A 90 4.90 -2.09 -2.96
CA GLU A 90 6.34 -2.00 -2.77
C GLU A 90 7.03 -3.31 -3.20
N SER A 91 7.95 -3.21 -4.16
CA SER A 91 8.75 -4.37 -4.59
C SER A 91 9.97 -4.56 -3.67
N LYS A 92 10.39 -5.82 -3.44
CA LYS A 92 11.61 -6.10 -2.64
C LYS A 92 12.88 -5.40 -3.16
N LYS A 93 12.89 -4.88 -4.40
CA LYS A 93 14.00 -4.17 -5.03
C LYS A 93 14.18 -2.73 -4.52
N SER A 94 13.16 -2.14 -3.89
CA SER A 94 13.21 -0.77 -3.34
C SER A 94 13.69 -0.67 -1.89
N ARG A 95 14.09 -1.79 -1.26
CA ARG A 95 14.61 -1.82 0.11
C ARG A 95 16.02 -1.20 0.19
N ASN A 96 16.09 0.13 0.10
CA ASN A 96 17.24 0.95 0.47
C ASN A 96 17.08 1.58 1.86
N TRP A 97 15.99 1.29 2.58
CA TRP A 97 15.86 1.66 3.98
C TRP A 97 16.85 0.83 4.81
N GLY A 98 17.92 1.47 5.30
CA GLY A 98 18.95 0.86 6.16
C GLY A 98 20.29 0.51 5.49
N LYS A 99 20.40 0.52 4.15
CA LYS A 99 21.68 0.17 3.48
C LYS A 99 22.78 1.23 3.57
N ASN A 100 22.47 2.43 4.05
CA ASN A 100 23.46 3.49 4.30
C ASN A 100 23.94 3.54 5.76
N LEU A 101 23.47 2.64 6.64
CA LEU A 101 24.02 2.54 8.00
C LEU A 101 25.18 1.54 8.09
N GLU A 102 25.19 0.47 7.27
CA GLU A 102 26.27 -0.53 7.28
C GLU A 102 27.53 -0.07 6.53
N THR A 103 27.44 0.94 5.67
CA THR A 103 28.61 1.46 4.92
C THR A 103 29.41 2.53 5.65
N LEU A 104 29.03 2.92 6.88
CA LEU A 104 29.78 3.87 7.71
C LEU A 104 30.70 3.21 8.74
N GLU A 105 30.61 1.89 8.96
CA GLU A 105 31.50 1.17 9.88
C GLU A 105 32.73 0.54 9.20
N GLU A 106 32.77 0.47 7.86
CA GLU A 106 33.93 -0.08 7.12
C GLU A 106 34.94 0.97 6.64
N SER A 107 34.76 2.26 6.95
CA SER A 107 35.72 3.33 6.61
C SER A 107 36.59 3.81 7.76
N GLU A 108 36.55 3.15 8.93
CA GLU A 108 37.37 3.47 10.11
C GLU A 108 38.33 2.35 10.53
N ASN A 109 38.90 1.61 9.58
CA ASN A 109 40.12 0.80 9.84
C ASN A 109 41.03 0.67 8.61
#